data_AF-A0A699TDK0-F1
#
_entry.id   AF-A0A699TDK0-F1
#
_cell.length_a   1.000
_cell.length_b   1.000
_cell.length_c   1.000
_cell.angle_alpha   90.00
_cell.angle_beta   90.00
_cell.angle_gamma   90.00
#
_symmetry.space_group_name_H-M   'P 1'
#
loop_
_entity.id
_entity.type
_entity.pdbx_description
1 polymer ?
#
loop_
_entity_poly.entity_id
_entity_poly.type
_entity_poly.pdbx_seq_one_letter_code
_entity_poly.pdbx_strand_id
1 'polypeptide(L)'
;MQKKKNNVKARTTLLLSLPDEHQLRFSKYKTARELWAAILKTFGGNEATKKRKKNLLKQHYGNFKAEGTETLDQTFNRLQVIVSQLQFMDVDIEKDDL
;
A
#
# COMPACT_ATOMS: atom_id res chain seq x y z
N MET A 1 -21.56 8.58 -23.46
CA MET A 1 -20.52 7.65 -23.97
C MET A 1 -19.16 7.80 -23.27
N GLN A 2 -18.71 9.03 -22.95
CA GLN A 2 -17.39 9.28 -22.33
C GLN A 2 -17.16 8.53 -20.99
N LYS A 3 -18.15 8.52 -20.09
CA LYS A 3 -18.04 7.85 -18.78
C LYS A 3 -17.73 6.34 -18.88
N LYS A 4 -18.35 5.64 -19.84
CA LYS A 4 -18.11 4.21 -20.09
C LYS A 4 -16.69 3.95 -20.62
N LYS A 5 -16.21 4.78 -21.55
CA LYS A 5 -14.84 4.71 -22.09
C LYS A 5 -13.79 4.97 -21.00
N ASN A 6 -14.00 5.97 -20.16
CA ASN A 6 -13.11 6.28 -19.04
C ASN A 6 -13.07 5.14 -18.01
N ASN A 7 -14.21 4.53 -17.70
CA ASN A 7 -14.27 3.41 -16.77
C ASN A 7 -13.50 2.19 -17.29
N VAL A 8 -13.62 1.84 -18.57
CA VAL A 8 -12.87 0.75 -19.19
C VAL A 8 -11.36 1.01 -19.15
N LYS A 9 -10.94 2.23 -19.46
CA LYS A 9 -9.52 2.64 -19.41
C LYS A 9 -8.98 2.50 -17.98
N ALA A 10 -9.66 3.10 -17.00
CA ALA A 10 -9.26 3.03 -15.59
C ALA A 10 -9.19 1.58 -15.07
N ARG A 11 -10.21 0.75 -15.37
CA ARG A 11 -10.23 -0.66 -14.98
C ARG A 11 -9.04 -1.43 -15.56
N THR A 12 -8.72 -1.20 -16.83
CA THR A 12 -7.60 -1.86 -17.51
C THR A 12 -6.26 -1.45 -16.89
N THR A 13 -6.07 -0.15 -16.62
CA THR A 13 -4.87 0.35 -15.94
C THR A 13 -4.73 -0.25 -14.55
N LEU A 14 -5.81 -0.31 -13.76
CA LEU A 14 -5.79 -0.93 -12.44
C LEU A 14 -5.44 -2.42 -12.49
N LEU A 15 -5.97 -3.18 -13.45
CA LEU A 15 -5.60 -4.59 -13.61
C LEU A 15 -4.11 -4.75 -13.97
N LEU A 16 -3.61 -3.98 -14.93
CA LEU A 16 -2.21 -4.07 -15.37
C LEU A 16 -1.20 -3.63 -14.30
N SER A 17 -1.62 -2.85 -13.30
CA SER A 17 -0.77 -2.49 -12.16
C SER A 17 -0.58 -3.63 -11.15
N LEU A 18 -1.31 -4.73 -11.27
CA LEU A 18 -1.22 -5.88 -10.37
C LEU A 18 -0.33 -6.98 -10.97
N PRO A 19 0.41 -7.75 -10.15
CA PRO A 19 1.05 -8.99 -10.58
C PRO A 19 0.04 -9.96 -11.20
N ASP A 20 0.48 -10.76 -12.19
CA ASP A 20 -0.39 -11.65 -12.97
C ASP A 20 -1.25 -12.60 -12.09
N GLU A 21 -0.69 -13.09 -10.99
CA GLU A 21 -1.40 -13.93 -10.01
C GLU A 21 -2.65 -13.25 -9.40
N HIS A 22 -2.63 -11.92 -9.27
CA HIS A 22 -3.73 -11.15 -8.72
C HIS A 22 -4.68 -10.70 -9.83
N GLN A 23 -4.20 -10.44 -11.05
CA GLN A 23 -5.03 -9.98 -12.17
C GLN A 23 -6.24 -10.89 -12.43
N LEU A 24 -6.02 -12.21 -12.45
CA LEU A 24 -7.08 -13.21 -12.65
C LEU A 24 -8.16 -13.12 -11.56
N ARG A 25 -7.75 -13.01 -10.29
CA ARG A 25 -8.65 -12.90 -9.13
C ARG A 25 -9.51 -11.63 -9.18
N PHE A 26 -8.96 -10.53 -9.68
CA PHE A 26 -9.59 -9.22 -9.75
C PHE A 26 -10.35 -8.96 -11.07
N SER A 27 -10.17 -9.80 -12.08
CA SER A 27 -10.85 -9.67 -13.38
C SER A 27 -12.38 -9.69 -13.31
N LYS A 28 -12.95 -10.31 -12.27
CA LYS A 28 -14.40 -10.44 -12.05
C LYS A 28 -15.13 -9.12 -11.78
N TYR A 29 -14.42 -8.07 -11.35
CA TYR A 29 -15.03 -6.78 -11.05
C TYR A 29 -15.32 -6.01 -12.34
N LYS A 30 -16.55 -5.50 -12.49
CA LYS A 30 -17.05 -4.96 -13.77
C LYS A 30 -16.68 -3.50 -13.98
N THR A 31 -16.58 -2.74 -12.89
CA THR A 31 -16.24 -1.32 -12.93
C THR A 31 -14.88 -1.05 -12.27
N ALA A 32 -14.22 0.03 -12.70
CA ALA A 32 -12.98 0.49 -12.06
C ALA A 32 -13.15 0.73 -10.54
N ARG A 33 -14.33 1.25 -10.13
CA ARG A 33 -14.67 1.52 -8.73
C ARG A 33 -14.76 0.25 -7.88
N GLU A 34 -15.50 -0.76 -8.36
CA GLU A 34 -15.60 -2.05 -7.66
C GLU A 34 -14.24 -2.74 -7.56
N LEU A 35 -13.45 -2.67 -8.64
CA LEU A 35 -12.10 -3.22 -8.69
C LEU A 35 -11.19 -2.53 -7.65
N TRP A 36 -11.18 -1.20 -7.63
CA TRP A 36 -10.40 -0.40 -6.69
C TRP A 36 -10.78 -0.70 -5.23
N ALA A 37 -12.08 -0.72 -4.91
CA ALA A 37 -12.55 -1.07 -3.57
C ALA A 37 -12.14 -2.49 -3.15
N ALA A 38 -12.14 -3.45 -4.08
CA ALA A 38 -11.68 -4.81 -3.80
C ALA A 38 -10.16 -4.90 -3.58
N ILE A 39 -9.37 -4.16 -4.36
CA ILE A 39 -7.93 -4.04 -4.18
C ILE A 39 -7.65 -3.45 -2.79
N LEU A 40 -8.31 -2.35 -2.42
CA LEU A 40 -8.17 -1.75 -1.08
C LEU A 40 -8.59 -2.70 0.03
N LYS A 41 -9.69 -3.43 -0.13
CA LYS A 41 -10.12 -4.42 0.88
C LYS A 41 -9.10 -5.55 1.04
N THR A 42 -8.42 -5.95 -0.03
CA THR A 42 -7.49 -7.07 -0.04
C THR A 42 -6.10 -6.66 0.45
N PHE A 43 -5.59 -5.52 0.00
CA PHE A 43 -4.21 -5.07 0.25
C PHE A 43 -4.11 -3.87 1.19
N GLY A 44 -5.15 -3.05 1.29
CA GLY A 44 -5.18 -1.90 2.20
C GLY A 44 -5.15 -2.30 3.67
N GLY A 45 -5.47 -3.56 4.00
CA GLY A 45 -5.56 -4.03 5.38
C GLY A 45 -6.75 -3.41 6.12
N ASN A 46 -7.10 -3.97 7.28
CA ASN A 46 -8.10 -3.35 8.15
C ASN A 46 -7.46 -2.28 9.05
N GLU A 47 -8.24 -1.31 9.51
CA GLU A 47 -7.77 -0.19 10.35
C GLU A 47 -7.07 -0.66 11.63
N ALA A 48 -7.53 -1.75 12.23
CA ALA A 48 -6.90 -2.32 13.42
C ALA A 48 -5.49 -2.88 13.13
N THR A 49 -5.31 -3.55 11.98
CA THR A 49 -4.03 -4.09 11.53
C THR A 49 -3.09 -2.97 11.11
N LYS A 50 -3.57 -1.93 10.42
CA LYS A 50 -2.78 -0.72 10.13
C LYS A 50 -2.27 -0.06 11.42
N LYS A 51 -3.18 0.18 12.38
CA LYS A 51 -2.85 0.77 13.68
C LYS A 51 -1.83 -0.07 14.46
N ARG A 52 -2.01 -1.40 14.48
CA ARG A 52 -1.05 -2.32 15.11
C ARG A 52 0.32 -2.24 14.44
N LYS A 53 0.37 -2.29 13.09
CA LYS A 53 1.64 -2.23 12.33
C LYS A 53 2.35 -0.89 12.52
N LYS A 54 1.61 0.22 12.54
CA LYS A 54 2.13 1.56 12.84
C LYS A 54 2.73 1.63 14.24
N ASN A 55 2.07 1.08 15.25
CA ASN A 55 2.60 1.03 16.62
C ASN A 55 3.88 0.20 16.71
N LEU A 56 3.94 -0.95 16.04
CA LEU A 56 5.15 -1.77 15.95
C LEU A 56 6.31 -0.99 15.33
N LEU A 57 6.08 -0.28 14.22
CA LEU A 57 7.13 0.53 13.59
C LEU A 57 7.60 1.68 14.46
N LYS A 58 6.70 2.35 15.18
CA LYS A 58 7.07 3.38 16.17
C LYS A 58 7.95 2.79 17.29
N GLN A 59 7.62 1.58 17.74
CA GLN A 59 8.44 0.87 18.72
C GLN A 59 9.82 0.50 18.14
N HIS A 60 9.88 -0.01 16.91
CA HIS A 60 11.14 -0.30 16.23
C HIS A 60 12.01 0.95 16.07
N TYR A 61 11.40 2.08 15.71
CA TYR A 61 12.09 3.37 15.60
C TYR A 61 12.58 3.86 16.97
N GLY A 62 11.74 3.83 18.01
CA GLY A 62 12.13 4.24 19.37
C GLY A 62 13.22 3.37 19.99
N ASN A 63 13.30 2.11 19.59
CA ASN A 63 14.33 1.16 20.00
C ASN A 63 15.53 1.10 19.03
N PHE A 64 15.54 1.93 17.98
CA PHE A 64 16.59 1.90 16.97
C PHE A 64 17.92 2.34 17.58
N LYS A 65 18.95 1.53 17.35
CA LYS A 65 20.34 1.82 17.69
C LYS A 65 21.24 1.25 16.60
N ALA A 66 22.33 1.96 16.31
CA ALA A 66 23.38 1.42 15.46
C ALA A 66 24.04 0.23 16.15
N GLU A 67 24.29 -0.85 15.41
CA GLU A 67 25.05 -1.98 15.91
C GLU A 67 26.55 -1.76 15.70
N GLY A 68 27.38 -2.20 16.65
CA GLY A 68 28.83 -1.93 16.61
C GLY A 68 29.57 -2.58 15.44
N THR A 69 28.93 -3.51 14.74
CA THR A 69 29.47 -4.19 13.55
C THR A 69 28.92 -3.63 12.24
N GLU A 70 27.98 -2.68 12.30
CA GLU A 70 27.37 -2.10 11.11
C GLU A 70 28.16 -0.90 10.59
N THR A 71 28.23 -0.81 9.28
CA THR A 71 28.66 0.41 8.59
C THR A 71 27.58 1.48 8.67
N LEU A 72 27.97 2.74 8.41
CA LEU A 72 27.03 3.86 8.31
C LEU A 72 25.95 3.60 7.27
N ASP A 73 26.31 3.05 6.10
CA ASP A 73 25.37 2.76 5.02
C ASP A 73 24.34 1.69 5.42
N GLN A 74 24.77 0.64 6.12
CA GLN A 74 23.85 -0.39 6.63
C GLN A 74 22.87 0.19 7.66
N THR A 75 23.40 1.00 8.58
CA THR A 75 22.59 1.69 9.59
C THR A 75 21.57 2.61 8.94
N PHE A 76 22.00 3.40 7.94
CA PHE A 76 21.14 4.31 7.18
C PHE A 76 20.06 3.56 6.41
N ASN A 77 20.40 2.48 5.71
CA ASN A 77 19.43 1.67 4.96
C ASN A 77 18.34 1.09 5.87
N ARG A 78 18.70 0.57 7.05
CA ARG A 78 17.72 0.07 8.04
C ARG A 78 16.80 1.19 8.52
N LEU A 79 17.36 2.35 8.86
CA LEU A 79 16.58 3.51 9.31
C LEU A 79 15.64 4.00 8.21
N GLN A 80 16.13 4.11 6.98
CA GLN A 80 15.35 4.55 5.82
C GLN A 80 14.15 3.63 5.57
N VAL A 81 14.30 2.31 5.71
CA VAL A 81 13.19 1.36 5.58
C VAL A 81 12.10 1.63 6.63
N ILE A 82 12.48 1.85 7.90
CA ILE A 82 11.52 2.13 8.98
C ILE A 82 10.78 3.45 8.71
N VAL A 83 11.51 4.51 8.35
CA VAL A 83 10.94 5.84 8.07
C VAL A 83 10.01 5.81 6.85
N SER A 84 10.42 5.16 5.77
CA SER A 84 9.60 5.06 4.55
C SER A 84 8.29 4.32 4.80
N GLN A 85 8.33 3.26 5.60
CA GLN A 85 7.11 2.52 5.97
C GLN A 85 6.19 3.32 6.89
N LEU A 86 6.74 4.13 7.80
CA LEU A 86 5.96 5.03 8.66
C LEU A 86 5.26 6.11 7.83
N GLN A 87 5.97 6.77 6.91
CA GLN A 87 5.40 7.79 6.03
C GLN A 87 4.24 7.24 5.20
N PHE A 88 4.38 6.04 4.63
CA PHE A 88 3.34 5.44 3.82
C PHE A 88 2.08 5.08 4.63
N MET A 89 2.22 4.78 5.92
CA MET A 89 1.06 4.48 6.80
C MET A 89 0.28 5.72 7.23
N ASP A 90 0.86 6.92 7.11
CA ASP A 90 0.20 8.18 7.42
C ASP A 90 -0.56 8.77 6.22
N VAL A 91 -0.49 8.11 5.05
CA VAL A 91 -1.28 8.48 3.87
C VAL A 91 -2.71 7.93 4.05
N ASP A 92 -3.61 8.81 4.49
CA ASP A 92 -5.05 8.54 4.47
C ASP A 92 -5.56 8.61 3.01
N ILE A 93 -6.16 7.51 2.53
CA ILE A 93 -6.85 7.49 1.23
C ILE A 93 -8.30 7.87 1.52
N GLU A 94 -8.75 9.02 0.99
CA GLU A 94 -10.09 9.53 1.26
C GLU A 94 -11.16 8.73 0.50
N LYS A 95 -12.39 8.74 1.01
CA LYS A 95 -13.52 8.07 0.35
C LYS A 95 -13.92 8.72 -0.98
N ASP A 96 -13.51 9.96 -1.22
CA ASP A 96 -13.74 10.64 -2.49
C ASP A 96 -12.68 10.27 -3.55
N ASP A 97 -11.59 9.61 -3.13
CA ASP A 97 -10.62 8.94 -4.03
C ASP A 97 -11.13 7.57 -4.55
N LEU A 98 -12.39 7.17 -4.25
CA LEU A 98 -13.01 5.84 -4.52
C LEU A 98 -14.17 5.83 -5.54
#